data_AF-A0A7X6PFB1-F1
#
_entry.id   AF-A0A7X6PFB1-F1
#
_cell.length_a   1.000
_cell.length_b   1.000
_cell.length_c   1.000
_cell.angle_alpha   90.00
_cell.angle_beta   90.00
_cell.angle_gamma   90.00
#
_symmetry.space_group_name_H-M   'P 1'
#
loop_
_entity.id
_entity.type
_entity.pdbx_description
1 polymer ?
#
loop_
_entity_poly.entity_id
_entity_poly.type
_entity_poly.pdbx_seq_one_letter_code
_entity_poly.pdbx_strand_id
1 'polypeptide(L)'
;MNHILDSYWNICYSNDLKSPNVSIQVPKIMAINEYTGSGGDMFHRMFGKFNAVTLAGTRFWSRLEGTLGFPELTDGRFVTVLNPAIWTDDGFIVDGVPPDVEVEQLPLSIIQGEDL
;
A
#
# COMPACT_ATOMS: atom_id res chain seq x y z
N MET A 1 -9.89 -0.28 16.69
CA MET A 1 -8.81 0.37 17.47
C MET A 1 -7.48 -0.20 17.01
N ASN A 2 -6.55 0.64 16.55
CA ASN A 2 -5.22 0.22 16.09
C ASN A 2 -4.29 0.00 17.27
N HIS A 3 -4.30 -1.19 17.85
CA HIS A 3 -3.33 -1.58 18.88
C HIS A 3 -2.06 -2.12 18.20
N ILE A 4 -1.27 -1.22 17.60
CA ILE A 4 0.06 -1.53 17.03
C ILE A 4 1.09 -1.80 18.14
N LEU A 5 0.77 -1.43 19.38
CA LEU A 5 1.51 -1.73 20.59
C LEU A 5 0.72 -2.74 21.42
N ASP A 6 1.34 -3.87 21.70
CA ASP A 6 0.73 -4.96 22.46
C ASP A 6 1.20 -4.95 23.91
N SER A 7 2.52 -4.85 24.13
CA SER A 7 3.11 -4.97 25.46
C SER A 7 4.49 -4.32 25.57
N TYR A 8 4.99 -4.25 26.81
CA TYR A 8 6.36 -3.86 27.14
C TYR A 8 7.04 -4.96 27.94
N TRP A 9 8.34 -5.16 27.66
CA TRP A 9 9.25 -5.98 28.45
C TRP A 9 10.09 -5.08 29.32
N ASN A 10 9.91 -5.18 30.63
CA ASN A 10 10.82 -4.57 31.58
C ASN A 10 12.07 -5.44 31.72
N ILE A 11 13.25 -4.82 31.57
CA ILE A 11 14.54 -5.49 31.68
C ILE A 11 15.41 -4.76 32.71
N CYS A 12 16.18 -5.51 33.49
CA CYS A 12 17.03 -4.93 34.53
C CYS A 12 18.05 -3.95 33.93
N TYR A 13 18.20 -2.77 34.54
CA TYR A 13 19.19 -1.74 34.19
C TYR A 13 19.12 -1.20 32.75
N SER A 14 17.96 -1.27 32.09
CA SER A 14 17.73 -0.70 30.77
C SER A 14 16.31 -0.12 30.65
N ASN A 15 16.04 0.59 29.57
CA ASN A 15 14.70 1.02 29.22
C ASN A 15 13.83 -0.18 28.82
N ASP A 16 12.52 -0.04 29.02
CA ASP A 16 11.52 -1.01 28.57
C ASP A 16 11.61 -1.21 27.06
N LEU A 17 11.52 -2.47 26.63
CA LEU A 17 11.43 -2.84 25.22
C LEU A 17 9.96 -2.99 24.83
N LYS A 18 9.51 -2.28 23.80
CA LYS A 18 8.15 -2.44 23.27
C LYS A 18 8.02 -3.69 22.40
N SER A 19 6.83 -4.28 22.38
CA SER A 19 6.44 -5.35 21.46
C SER A 19 5.22 -4.95 20.63
N PRO A 20 5.29 -5.03 19.28
CA PRO A 20 6.45 -5.36 18.45
C PRO A 20 7.58 -4.30 18.53
N ASN A 21 8.85 -4.71 18.50
CA ASN A 21 9.96 -3.77 18.69
C ASN A 21 10.19 -2.87 17.46
N VAL A 22 9.94 -3.38 16.24
CA VAL A 22 10.13 -2.64 14.96
C VAL A 22 8.85 -1.97 14.46
N SER A 23 7.82 -1.80 15.30
CA SER A 23 6.61 -1.08 14.88
C SER A 23 6.67 0.42 15.19
N ILE A 24 5.92 1.21 14.43
CA ILE A 24 5.81 2.67 14.56
C ILE A 24 4.41 3.01 15.10
N GLN A 25 4.34 3.50 16.34
CA GLN A 25 3.09 3.74 17.07
C GLN A 25 2.50 5.15 16.89
N VAL A 26 3.19 6.04 16.18
CA VAL A 26 2.67 7.39 15.94
C VAL A 26 1.56 7.36 14.88
N PRO A 27 0.68 8.39 14.85
CA PRO A 27 -0.24 8.59 13.74
C PRO A 27 0.52 8.60 12.41
N LYS A 28 -0.05 7.94 11.40
CA LYS A 28 0.53 7.77 10.07
C LYS A 28 -0.51 8.09 9.02
N ILE A 29 -0.11 8.89 8.05
CA ILE A 29 -0.89 9.20 6.85
C ILE A 29 -0.09 8.65 5.66
N MET A 30 -0.80 8.08 4.69
CA MET A 30 -0.23 7.55 3.46
C MET A 30 -0.89 8.28 2.29
N ALA A 31 -0.10 9.03 1.53
CA ALA A 31 -0.54 9.70 0.32
C ALA A 31 -0.71 8.67 -0.81
N ILE A 32 -1.85 8.71 -1.50
CA ILE A 32 -2.21 7.77 -2.57
C ILE A 32 -2.72 8.50 -3.81
N ASN A 33 -2.52 7.92 -4.99
CA ASN A 33 -3.10 8.46 -6.22
C ASN A 33 -3.29 7.39 -7.30
N GLU A 34 -3.83 7.80 -8.45
CA GLU A 34 -4.07 6.95 -9.61
C GLU A 34 -2.81 6.31 -10.21
N TYR A 35 -1.62 6.85 -9.94
CA TYR A 35 -0.34 6.34 -10.43
C TYR A 35 0.23 5.19 -9.59
N THR A 36 -0.38 4.90 -8.44
CA THR A 36 -0.02 3.74 -7.64
C THR A 36 -0.33 2.46 -8.42
N GLY A 37 0.62 1.53 -8.43
CA GLY A 37 0.50 0.27 -9.16
C GLY A 37 1.33 -0.87 -8.56
N SER A 38 0.99 -2.11 -8.92
CA SER A 38 1.76 -3.32 -8.62
C SER A 38 2.02 -3.51 -7.12
N GLY A 39 3.28 -3.65 -6.67
CA GLY A 39 3.62 -3.75 -5.25
C GLY A 39 3.13 -2.56 -4.42
N GLY A 40 2.99 -1.38 -5.04
CA GLY A 40 2.37 -0.21 -4.42
C GLY A 40 0.91 -0.48 -4.06
N ASP A 41 0.11 -1.04 -4.98
CA ASP A 41 -1.30 -1.37 -4.71
C ASP A 41 -1.43 -2.33 -3.52
N MET A 42 -0.52 -3.31 -3.45
CA MET A 42 -0.49 -4.27 -2.35
C MET A 42 -0.20 -3.59 -1.02
N PHE A 43 0.79 -2.71 -1.00
CA PHE A 43 1.19 -1.97 0.20
C PHE A 43 0.01 -1.13 0.72
N HIS A 44 -0.59 -0.29 -0.13
CA HIS A 44 -1.74 0.53 0.26
C HIS A 44 -2.93 -0.31 0.72
N ARG A 45 -3.25 -1.39 0.01
CA ARG A 45 -4.32 -2.31 0.40
C ARG A 45 -4.07 -2.98 1.75
N MET A 46 -2.85 -3.43 2.03
CA MET A 46 -2.51 -4.03 3.32
C MET A 46 -2.74 -3.04 4.45
N PHE A 47 -2.19 -1.83 4.35
CA PHE A 47 -2.33 -0.84 5.41
C PHE A 47 -3.77 -0.32 5.56
N GLY A 48 -4.51 -0.15 4.46
CA GLY A 48 -5.93 0.21 4.48
C GLY A 48 -6.82 -0.88 5.07
N LYS A 49 -6.64 -2.16 4.67
CA LYS A 49 -7.43 -3.29 5.20
C LYS A 49 -7.31 -3.44 6.72
N PHE A 50 -6.12 -3.19 7.27
CA PHE A 50 -5.88 -3.23 8.71
C PHE A 50 -6.15 -1.90 9.42
N ASN A 51 -6.67 -0.89 8.71
CA ASN A 51 -6.85 0.49 9.17
C ASN A 51 -5.58 1.09 9.77
N ALA A 52 -4.39 0.58 9.43
CA ALA A 52 -3.14 0.88 10.14
C ALA A 52 -2.59 2.29 9.88
N VAL A 53 -3.09 2.96 8.83
CA VAL A 53 -2.81 4.34 8.43
C VAL A 53 -4.09 4.98 7.91
N THR A 54 -4.12 6.32 7.86
CA THR A 54 -5.12 7.06 7.10
C THR A 54 -4.65 7.23 5.66
N LEU A 55 -5.49 6.88 4.69
CA LEU A 55 -5.23 7.07 3.25
C LEU A 55 -5.73 8.45 2.81
N ALA A 56 -4.85 9.27 2.24
CA ALA A 56 -5.20 10.60 1.73
C ALA A 56 -4.83 10.71 0.24
N GLY A 57 -5.73 11.22 -0.61
CA GLY A 57 -5.47 11.38 -2.04
C GLY A 57 -6.59 10.86 -2.93
N THR A 58 -6.27 10.23 -4.07
CA THR A 58 -7.26 9.68 -5.02
C THR A 58 -7.24 8.15 -5.05
N ARG A 59 -8.33 7.53 -5.49
CA ARG A 59 -8.41 6.07 -5.65
C ARG A 59 -7.39 5.59 -6.70
N PHE A 60 -6.52 4.67 -6.31
CA PHE A 60 -5.59 3.99 -7.21
C PHE A 60 -6.27 2.92 -8.07
N TRP A 61 -5.67 2.55 -9.20
CA TRP A 61 -6.29 1.61 -10.17
C TRP A 61 -6.40 0.19 -9.63
N SER A 62 -5.40 -0.26 -8.85
CA SER A 62 -5.26 -1.61 -8.30
C SER A 62 -5.39 -2.73 -9.31
N ARG A 63 -4.27 -3.09 -9.93
CA ARG A 63 -4.19 -4.26 -10.79
C ARG A 63 -3.13 -5.22 -10.26
N LEU A 64 -3.52 -6.04 -9.29
CA LEU A 64 -2.66 -6.97 -8.57
C LEU A 64 -2.55 -8.33 -9.29
N GLU A 65 -2.21 -8.27 -10.57
CA GLU A 65 -1.91 -9.40 -11.41
C GLU A 65 -0.42 -9.37 -11.80
N GLY A 66 0.30 -10.46 -11.53
CA GLY A 66 1.70 -10.60 -11.90
C GLY A 66 1.89 -11.07 -13.34
N THR A 67 3.10 -10.88 -13.86
CA THR A 67 3.52 -11.31 -15.21
C THR A 67 4.61 -12.39 -15.14
N LEU A 68 4.46 -13.35 -14.21
CA LEU A 68 5.47 -14.37 -13.93
C LEU A 68 5.30 -15.63 -14.81
N GLY A 69 6.43 -16.24 -15.19
CA GLY A 69 6.46 -17.58 -15.79
C GLY A 69 6.45 -17.65 -17.31
N PHE A 70 6.76 -16.56 -18.02
CA PHE A 70 6.80 -16.55 -19.48
C PHE A 70 8.23 -16.76 -20.01
N PRO A 71 8.43 -17.69 -20.96
CA PRO A 71 9.73 -17.92 -21.56
C PRO A 71 10.13 -16.79 -22.51
N GLU A 72 11.42 -16.65 -22.74
CA GLU A 72 11.98 -15.80 -23.79
C GLU A 72 11.61 -16.37 -25.17
N LEU A 73 11.28 -15.49 -26.12
CA LEU A 73 11.04 -15.85 -27.51
C LEU A 73 12.38 -16.16 -28.21
N THR A 74 12.30 -16.89 -29.32
CA THR A 74 13.50 -17.31 -30.09
C THR A 74 14.35 -16.14 -30.60
N ASP A 75 13.81 -14.92 -30.68
CA ASP A 75 14.49 -13.69 -31.07
C ASP A 75 14.99 -12.85 -29.88
N GLY A 76 14.92 -13.39 -28.66
CA GLY A 76 15.38 -12.75 -27.43
C GLY A 76 14.40 -11.76 -26.80
N ARG A 77 13.18 -11.65 -27.35
CA ARG A 77 12.13 -10.80 -26.79
C ARG A 77 11.33 -11.56 -25.73
N PHE A 78 10.54 -10.83 -24.95
CA PHE A 78 9.61 -11.41 -23.99
C PHE A 78 8.20 -10.89 -24.22
N VAL A 79 7.22 -11.70 -23.86
CA VAL A 79 5.81 -11.33 -23.81
C VAL A 79 5.34 -11.46 -22.37
N THR A 80 4.70 -10.42 -21.86
CA THR A 80 4.05 -10.45 -20.55
C THR A 80 2.56 -10.68 -20.73
N VAL A 81 2.03 -11.68 -20.03
CA VAL A 81 0.58 -11.87 -19.88
C VAL A 81 0.26 -11.90 -18.40
N LEU A 82 -0.96 -11.54 -18.00
CA LEU A 82 -1.40 -11.67 -16.63
C LEU A 82 -1.48 -13.16 -16.26
N ASN A 83 -0.87 -13.55 -15.14
CA ASN A 83 -0.88 -14.94 -14.67
C ASN A 83 -1.33 -15.05 -13.20
N PRO A 84 -0.49 -14.86 -12.17
CA PRO A 84 -1.00 -14.92 -10.80
C PRO A 84 -1.85 -13.68 -10.50
N ALA A 85 -3.11 -13.89 -10.11
CA ALA A 85 -4.00 -12.87 -9.58
C ALA A 85 -4.23 -13.10 -8.08
N ILE A 86 -4.23 -12.02 -7.30
CA ILE A 86 -4.55 -12.12 -5.86
C ILE A 86 -6.07 -12.21 -5.63
N TRP A 87 -6.47 -13.03 -4.66
CA TRP A 87 -7.88 -13.26 -4.30
C TRP A 87 -8.04 -13.39 -2.77
N THR A 88 -9.26 -13.17 -2.29
CA THR A 88 -9.73 -13.43 -0.91
C THR A 88 -11.01 -14.26 -0.96
N ASP A 89 -11.57 -14.65 0.19
CA ASP A 89 -12.86 -15.35 0.25
C ASP A 89 -14.02 -14.58 -0.43
N ASP A 90 -13.87 -13.27 -0.59
CA ASP A 90 -14.81 -12.38 -1.27
C ASP A 90 -14.59 -12.30 -2.81
N GLY A 91 -13.54 -12.95 -3.34
CA GLY A 91 -13.21 -13.02 -4.76
C GLY A 91 -11.87 -12.39 -5.14
N PHE A 92 -11.66 -12.19 -6.45
CA PHE A 92 -10.46 -11.55 -6.99
C PHE A 92 -10.38 -10.08 -6.61
N ILE A 93 -9.17 -9.61 -6.31
CA ILE A 93 -8.95 -8.20 -6.01
C ILE A 93 -8.67 -7.47 -7.32
N VAL A 94 -9.70 -6.81 -7.84
CA VAL A 94 -9.65 -6.13 -9.14
C VAL A 94 -9.71 -4.62 -9.06
N ASP A 95 -10.06 -4.07 -7.89
CA ASP A 95 -10.31 -2.64 -7.70
C ASP A 95 -9.50 -2.05 -6.53
N GLY A 96 -9.16 -0.77 -6.68
CA GLY A 96 -8.46 -0.01 -5.66
C GLY A 96 -9.33 0.34 -4.48
N VAL A 97 -8.66 0.54 -3.34
CA VAL A 97 -9.31 0.94 -2.10
C VAL A 97 -9.55 2.46 -2.16
N PRO A 98 -10.76 2.95 -1.85
CA PRO A 98 -10.99 4.39 -1.78
C PRO A 98 -10.14 5.02 -0.66
N PRO A 99 -9.74 6.30 -0.82
CA PRO A 99 -9.08 7.05 0.25
C PRO A 99 -10.04 7.24 1.45
N ASP A 100 -9.48 7.42 2.65
CA ASP A 100 -10.23 7.90 3.82
C ASP A 100 -10.51 9.41 3.70
N VAL A 101 -9.56 10.15 3.10
CA VAL A 101 -9.65 11.59 2.82
C VAL A 101 -9.35 11.80 1.35
N GLU A 102 -10.36 12.20 0.58
CA GLU A 102 -10.18 12.48 -0.85
C GLU A 102 -9.46 13.81 -1.05
N VAL A 103 -8.32 13.78 -1.76
CA VAL A 103 -7.53 14.95 -2.14
C VAL A 103 -7.13 14.79 -3.61
N GLU A 104 -7.68 15.63 -4.47
CA GLU A 104 -7.36 15.65 -5.89
C GLU A 104 -6.25 16.68 -6.15
N GLN A 105 -5.19 16.26 -6.86
CA GLN A 105 -4.15 17.17 -7.29
C GLN A 105 -4.61 17.94 -8.54
N LEU A 106 -4.91 19.23 -8.37
CA LEU A 106 -5.50 20.06 -9.42
C LEU A 106 -4.42 20.61 -10.38
N PRO A 107 -4.70 20.73 -11.69
CA PRO A 107 -3.75 21.33 -12.64
C PRO A 107 -3.32 22.74 -12.26
N LEU A 108 -4.22 23.54 -11.67
CA LEU A 108 -3.91 24.90 -11.21
C LEU A 108 -2.86 24.89 -10.10
N SER A 109 -3.01 24.00 -9.11
CA SER A 109 -2.07 23.85 -7.99
C SER A 109 -0.70 23.39 -8.48
N ILE A 110 -0.65 22.45 -9.43
CA ILE A 110 0.61 22.05 -10.09
C ILE A 110 1.29 23.26 -10.76
N ILE A 111 0.56 24.08 -11.51
CA ILE A 111 1.10 25.28 -12.18
C ILE A 111 1.64 26.29 -11.16
N GLN A 112 1.04 26.34 -9.97
CA GLN A 112 1.46 27.19 -8.86
C GLN A 112 2.64 26.59 -8.05
N GLY A 113 3.06 25.37 -8.36
CA GLY A 113 4.14 24.66 -7.66
C GLY A 113 3.71 24.08 -6.31
N GLU A 114 2.41 23.82 -6.13
CA GLU A 114 1.83 23.28 -4.91
C GLU A 114 1.67 21.75 -4.98
N ASP A 115 1.89 21.08 -3.85
CA ASP A 115 1.51 19.69 -3.61
C ASP A 115 0.42 19.68 -2.53
N LEU A 116 -0.80 19.29 -2.92
CA LEU A 116 -2.01 19.42 -2.12
C LEU A 116 -2.15 18.33 -1.05
#